data_AF-A0A838HUI5-F1
#
_entry.id   AF-A0A838HUI5-F1
#
_cell.length_a   1.000
_cell.length_b   1.000
_cell.length_c   1.000
_cell.angle_alpha   90.00
_cell.angle_beta   90.00
_cell.angle_gamma   90.00
#
_symmetry.space_group_name_H-M   'P 1'
#
loop_
_entity.id
_entity.type
_entity.pdbx_description
1 polymer ?
#
loop_
_entity_poly.entity_id
_entity_poly.type
_entity_poly.pdbx_seq_one_letter_code
_entity_poly.pdbx_strand_id
1 'polypeptide(L)'
;MRLALLVLRVAAVSHRPVGRAAGALSVAELGEELAVLGFVVMQRDRRGVVQYARRPNRYLTEWVHDDGDEVLFTWEFDLGTFCEDVGWQIGAAETSFQILYPQFDVRVARDIDAVAVEIQRLERQLNGLDLADPAL
;
A
#
# COMPACT_ATOMS: atom_id res chain seq x y z
N MET A 1 -15.88 29.05 13.41
CA MET A 1 -16.57 27.78 13.73
C MET A 1 -15.59 26.66 13.45
N ARG A 2 -15.12 25.96 14.49
CA ARG A 2 -14.19 24.82 14.41
C ARG A 2 -15.00 23.54 14.25
N LEU A 3 -14.73 22.73 13.22
CA LEU A 3 -15.12 21.32 13.20
C LEU A 3 -13.85 20.48 13.29
N ALA A 4 -13.73 19.75 14.40
CA ALA A 4 -12.78 18.67 14.59
C ALA A 4 -13.27 17.45 13.81
N LEU A 5 -12.38 16.76 13.09
CA LEU A 5 -12.66 15.44 12.54
C LEU A 5 -11.70 14.40 13.12
N LEU A 6 -12.33 13.28 13.43
CA LEU A 6 -11.98 12.20 14.34
C LEU A 6 -10.79 11.36 13.84
N VAL A 7 -9.72 11.27 14.65
CA VAL A 7 -8.66 10.27 14.47
C VAL A 7 -9.19 8.94 14.99
N LEU A 8 -9.56 8.02 14.08
CA LEU A 8 -9.87 6.64 14.44
C LEU A 8 -8.56 5.93 14.85
N ARG A 9 -8.39 5.72 16.16
CA ARG A 9 -7.43 4.74 16.69
C ARG A 9 -7.92 3.35 16.30
N VAL A 10 -7.18 2.69 15.42
CA VAL A 10 -7.27 1.22 15.27
C VAL A 10 -6.82 0.62 16.59
N ALA A 11 -7.74 -0.02 17.30
CA ALA A 11 -7.45 -0.76 18.51
C ALA A 11 -6.54 -1.95 18.16
N ALA A 12 -5.49 -2.16 18.94
CA ALA A 12 -4.65 -3.33 18.86
C ALA A 12 -5.51 -4.60 19.05
N VAL A 13 -5.63 -5.41 18.01
CA VAL A 13 -6.17 -6.76 18.12
C VAL A 13 -5.03 -7.66 18.57
N SER A 14 -5.06 -8.03 19.85
CA SER A 14 -4.22 -9.11 20.40
C SER A 14 -5.12 -10.29 20.75
N HIS A 15 -5.05 -11.34 19.93
CA HIS A 15 -4.68 -12.70 20.35
C HIS A 15 -4.69 -13.65 19.13
N ARG A 16 -3.52 -14.13 18.70
CA ARG A 16 -3.41 -15.44 18.04
C ARG A 16 -2.73 -16.43 18.98
N PRO A 17 -3.19 -17.70 19.02
CA PRO A 17 -2.66 -18.70 19.94
C PRO A 17 -1.25 -19.12 19.50
N VAL A 18 -0.40 -19.33 20.51
CA VAL A 18 0.91 -19.96 20.39
C VAL A 18 0.72 -21.39 19.87
N GLY A 19 1.23 -21.67 18.67
CA GLY A 19 1.29 -23.03 18.14
C GLY A 19 0.88 -23.17 16.69
N ARG A 20 1.53 -22.45 15.76
CA ARG A 20 1.56 -22.87 14.36
C ARG A 20 2.99 -23.22 14.01
N ALA A 21 3.23 -24.48 13.63
CA ALA A 21 4.51 -24.90 13.08
C ALA A 21 4.86 -23.98 11.90
N ALA A 22 6.13 -23.60 11.78
CA ALA A 22 6.67 -22.72 10.74
C ALA A 22 6.59 -23.36 9.34
N GLY A 23 5.37 -23.54 8.83
CA GLY A 23 5.09 -23.78 7.43
C GLY A 23 4.75 -22.44 6.78
N ALA A 24 5.30 -22.19 5.58
CA ALA A 24 4.89 -21.05 4.76
C ALA A 24 3.36 -21.02 4.67
N LEU A 25 2.75 -19.83 4.77
CA LEU A 25 1.32 -19.66 4.56
C LEU A 25 0.93 -20.29 3.22
N SER A 26 -0.30 -20.75 3.04
CA SER A 26 -0.77 -21.02 1.67
C SER A 26 -1.14 -19.71 0.96
N VAL A 27 -1.36 -19.75 -0.35
CA VAL A 27 -1.90 -18.61 -1.13
C VAL A 27 -3.27 -18.18 -0.63
N ALA A 28 -4.13 -19.15 -0.29
CA ALA A 28 -5.45 -18.86 0.25
C ALA A 28 -5.38 -18.14 1.60
N GLU A 29 -4.52 -18.60 2.51
CA GLU A 29 -4.39 -18.02 3.85
C GLU A 29 -3.83 -16.60 3.82
N LEU A 30 -2.78 -16.35 3.03
CA LEU A 30 -2.27 -14.98 2.87
C LEU A 30 -3.34 -14.06 2.25
N GLY A 31 -4.09 -14.55 1.26
CA GLY A 31 -5.17 -13.78 0.62
C GLY A 31 -6.27 -13.38 1.61
N GLU A 32 -6.66 -14.27 2.53
CA GLU A 32 -7.62 -13.96 3.60
C GLU A 32 -7.09 -12.91 4.58
N GLU A 33 -5.81 -12.98 4.95
CA GLU A 33 -5.17 -12.01 5.83
C GLU A 33 -5.02 -10.63 5.16
N LEU A 34 -4.62 -10.61 3.88
CA LEU A 34 -4.56 -9.40 3.07
C LEU A 34 -5.95 -8.74 2.93
N ALA A 35 -7.01 -9.54 2.82
CA ALA A 35 -8.38 -9.03 2.78
C ALA A 35 -8.77 -8.27 4.06
N VAL A 36 -8.26 -8.69 5.24
CA VAL A 36 -8.45 -7.95 6.50
C VAL A 36 -7.80 -6.56 6.45
N LEU A 37 -6.68 -6.41 5.74
CA LEU A 37 -6.04 -5.11 5.50
C LEU A 37 -6.73 -4.30 4.40
N GLY A 38 -7.73 -4.86 3.71
CA GLY A 38 -8.49 -4.19 2.65
C GLY A 38 -7.93 -4.40 1.25
N PHE A 39 -7.02 -5.36 1.06
CA PHE A 39 -6.59 -5.78 -0.27
C PHE A 39 -7.62 -6.68 -0.93
N VAL A 40 -7.76 -6.57 -2.25
CA VAL A 40 -8.59 -7.45 -3.07
C VAL A 40 -7.76 -8.06 -4.19
N VAL A 41 -8.08 -9.29 -4.60
CA VAL A 41 -7.42 -9.96 -5.73
C VAL A 41 -7.76 -9.23 -7.03
N MET A 42 -6.74 -8.82 -7.77
CA MET A 42 -6.88 -8.17 -9.08
C MET A 42 -6.60 -9.12 -10.24
N GLN A 43 -5.50 -9.88 -10.14
CA GLN A 43 -5.08 -10.78 -11.21
C GLN A 43 -4.35 -11.99 -10.62
N ARG A 44 -4.42 -13.11 -11.35
CA ARG A 44 -3.50 -14.23 -11.19
C ARG A 44 -2.82 -14.51 -12.52
N ASP A 45 -1.49 -14.49 -12.54
CA ASP A 45 -0.75 -14.74 -13.78
C ASP A 45 -0.52 -16.24 -14.02
N ARG A 46 0.00 -16.58 -15.21
CA ARG A 46 0.28 -17.98 -15.59
C ARG A 46 1.45 -18.62 -14.84
N ARG A 47 2.27 -17.81 -14.16
CA ARG A 47 3.40 -18.26 -13.33
C ARG A 47 2.97 -18.51 -11.89
N GLY A 48 1.71 -18.22 -11.56
CA GLY A 48 1.13 -18.44 -10.24
C GLY A 48 1.15 -17.20 -9.36
N VAL A 49 1.71 -16.08 -9.82
CA VAL A 49 1.76 -14.83 -9.06
C VAL A 49 0.35 -14.30 -8.89
N VAL A 50 -0.03 -14.02 -7.64
CA VAL A 50 -1.31 -13.37 -7.31
C VAL A 50 -1.05 -11.90 -7.01
N GLN A 51 -1.74 -11.02 -7.72
CA GLN A 51 -1.69 -9.59 -7.51
C GLN A 51 -2.91 -9.16 -6.72
N TYR A 52 -2.66 -8.46 -5.62
CA TYR A 52 -3.69 -7.85 -4.79
C TYR A 52 -3.51 -6.33 -4.82
N ALA A 53 -4.62 -5.59 -4.70
CA ALA A 53 -4.53 -4.15 -4.54
C ALA A 53 -5.46 -3.63 -3.43
N ARG A 54 -5.02 -2.56 -2.78
CA ARG A 54 -5.77 -1.78 -1.80
C ARG A 54 -5.76 -0.32 -2.24
N ARG A 55 -6.90 0.36 -2.13
CA ARG A 55 -7.01 1.80 -2.43
C ARG A 55 -7.44 2.56 -1.19
N PRO A 56 -6.49 3.05 -0.36
CA PRO A 56 -6.82 3.79 0.86
C PRO A 56 -7.48 5.15 0.57
N ASN A 57 -7.30 5.70 -0.64
CA ASN A 57 -8.03 6.87 -1.13
C ASN A 57 -8.16 6.85 -2.66
N ARG A 58 -8.74 7.89 -3.26
CA ARG A 58 -8.99 7.97 -4.71
C ARG A 58 -7.72 8.01 -5.56
N TYR A 59 -6.58 8.46 -5.03
CA TYR A 59 -5.34 8.67 -5.78
C TYR A 59 -4.28 7.61 -5.51
N LEU A 60 -4.27 6.98 -4.33
CA LEU A 60 -3.29 5.98 -3.94
C LEU A 60 -3.80 4.56 -4.19
N THR A 61 -2.97 3.76 -4.86
CA THR A 61 -3.13 2.31 -4.97
C THR A 61 -1.89 1.64 -4.39
N GLU A 62 -2.10 0.74 -3.44
CA GLU A 62 -1.07 -0.14 -2.87
C GLU A 62 -1.21 -1.51 -3.51
N TRP A 63 -0.09 -2.15 -3.84
CA TRP A 63 -0.02 -3.42 -4.54
C TRP A 63 0.78 -4.44 -3.72
N VAL A 64 0.30 -5.68 -3.72
CA VAL A 64 1.04 -6.85 -3.23
C VAL A 64 1.10 -7.89 -4.33
N HIS A 65 2.30 -8.29 -4.72
CA HIS A 65 2.52 -9.40 -5.65
C HIS A 65 3.07 -10.60 -4.86
N ASP A 66 2.28 -11.65 -4.77
CA ASP A 66 2.63 -12.91 -4.10
C ASP A 66 3.09 -13.93 -5.13
N ASP A 67 4.38 -14.30 -5.13
CA ASP A 67 4.94 -15.33 -6.01
C ASP A 67 4.94 -16.74 -5.40
N GLY A 68 4.51 -16.87 -4.14
CA GLY A 68 4.49 -18.11 -3.37
C GLY A 68 5.62 -18.23 -2.35
N ASP A 69 6.75 -17.55 -2.56
CA ASP A 69 7.91 -17.58 -1.67
C ASP A 69 8.05 -16.27 -0.89
N GLU A 70 7.96 -15.14 -1.59
CA GLU A 70 8.03 -13.80 -1.04
C GLU A 70 6.83 -12.97 -1.50
N VAL A 71 6.67 -11.79 -0.90
CA VAL A 71 5.74 -10.78 -1.41
C VAL A 71 6.51 -9.53 -1.79
N LEU A 72 6.18 -8.98 -2.96
CA LEU A 72 6.63 -7.66 -3.38
C LEU A 72 5.53 -6.65 -3.06
N PHE A 73 5.86 -5.67 -2.23
CA PHE A 73 5.01 -4.51 -1.93
C PHE A 73 5.46 -3.31 -2.76
N THR A 74 4.51 -2.66 -3.41
CA THR A 74 4.72 -1.42 -4.16
C THR A 74 3.46 -0.54 -4.09
N TRP A 75 3.54 0.68 -4.60
CA TRP A 75 2.42 1.62 -4.59
C TRP A 75 2.53 2.62 -5.73
N GLU A 76 1.39 3.16 -6.14
CA GLU A 76 1.28 4.18 -7.17
C GLU A 76 0.31 5.25 -6.68
N PHE A 77 0.69 6.51 -6.84
CA PHE A 77 -0.15 7.67 -6.57
C PHE A 77 -0.41 8.42 -7.88
N ASP A 78 -1.68 8.60 -8.21
CA ASP A 78 -2.14 9.34 -9.38
C ASP A 78 -1.93 10.85 -9.17
N LEU A 79 -0.69 11.28 -9.40
CA LEU A 79 -0.22 12.64 -9.16
C LEU A 79 -0.87 13.63 -10.14
N GLY A 80 -1.03 13.24 -11.40
CA GLY A 80 -1.68 14.04 -12.43
C GLY A 80 -3.11 14.41 -12.04
N THR A 81 -3.94 13.39 -11.76
CA THR A 81 -5.33 13.60 -11.35
C THR A 81 -5.40 14.39 -10.05
N PHE A 82 -4.56 14.07 -9.06
CA PHE A 82 -4.51 14.84 -7.80
C PHE A 82 -4.22 16.32 -8.03
N CYS A 83 -3.20 16.65 -8.83
CA CYS A 83 -2.84 18.03 -9.13
C CYS A 83 -3.96 18.75 -9.88
N GLU A 84 -4.59 18.11 -10.87
CA GLU A 84 -5.76 18.67 -11.56
C GLU A 84 -6.89 19.01 -10.58
N ASP A 85 -7.21 18.10 -9.66
CA ASP A 85 -8.28 18.29 -8.66
C ASP A 85 -8.03 19.43 -7.68
N VAL A 86 -6.77 19.72 -7.34
CA VAL A 86 -6.40 20.82 -6.43
C VAL A 86 -6.07 22.12 -7.18
N GLY A 87 -6.27 22.16 -8.50
CA GLY A 87 -6.03 23.34 -9.33
C GLY A 87 -4.55 23.63 -9.58
N TRP A 88 -3.70 22.61 -9.52
CA TRP A 88 -2.28 22.69 -9.83
C TRP A 88 -2.00 22.13 -11.23
N GLN A 89 -0.90 22.58 -11.80
CA GLN A 89 -0.46 22.14 -13.12
C GLN A 89 0.95 21.58 -13.04
N ILE A 90 1.14 20.40 -13.62
CA ILE A 90 2.46 19.77 -13.75
C ILE A 90 3.03 20.17 -15.11
N GLY A 91 4.19 20.83 -15.09
CA GLY A 91 4.97 21.08 -16.30
C GLY A 91 5.74 19.83 -16.71
N ALA A 92 5.25 19.12 -17.73
CA ALA A 92 5.96 17.98 -18.34
C ALA A 92 5.97 18.14 -19.87
N ALA A 93 7.11 17.88 -20.51
CA ALA A 93 7.25 17.98 -21.97
C ALA A 93 6.51 16.84 -22.70
N GLU A 94 6.30 15.71 -22.03
CA GLU A 94 5.47 14.60 -22.48
C GLU A 94 4.43 14.28 -21.40
N THR A 95 3.16 14.16 -21.79
CA THR A 95 2.00 14.00 -20.88
C THR A 95 1.66 12.54 -20.59
N SER A 96 2.64 11.63 -20.64
CA SER A 96 2.40 10.25 -20.21
C SER A 96 2.10 10.22 -18.71
N PHE A 97 1.21 9.29 -18.33
CA PHE A 97 0.66 9.08 -16.99
C PHE A 97 1.55 9.65 -15.87
N GLN A 98 1.11 10.75 -15.27
CA GLN A 98 1.85 11.42 -14.19
C GLN A 98 1.58 10.67 -12.89
N ILE A 99 2.42 9.68 -12.62
CA ILE A 99 2.35 8.85 -11.43
C ILE A 99 3.57 9.08 -10.54
N LEU A 100 3.34 9.10 -9.24
CA LEU A 100 4.38 8.98 -8.22
C LEU A 100 4.41 7.53 -7.76
N TYR A 101 5.59 6.95 -7.66
CA TYR A 101 5.82 5.55 -7.29
C TYR A 101 7.15 5.43 -6.53
N PRO A 102 7.41 4.35 -5.78
CA PRO A 102 8.65 4.21 -5.03
C PRO A 102 9.84 4.05 -6.00
N GLN A 103 11.01 4.56 -5.59
CA GLN A 103 12.24 4.36 -6.37
C GLN A 103 12.61 2.87 -6.50
N PHE A 104 12.30 2.08 -5.47
CA PHE A 104 12.51 0.64 -5.43
C PHE A 104 11.31 -0.03 -4.78
N ASP A 105 10.81 -1.09 -5.41
CA ASP A 105 9.84 -1.99 -4.78
C ASP A 105 10.49 -2.74 -3.61
N VAL A 106 9.69 -3.10 -2.62
CA VAL A 106 10.18 -3.78 -1.43
C VAL A 106 9.73 -5.24 -1.47
N ARG A 107 10.70 -6.16 -1.45
CA ARG A 107 10.41 -7.58 -1.19
C ARG A 107 10.47 -7.82 0.31
N VAL A 108 9.44 -8.46 0.84
CA VAL A 108 9.36 -8.86 2.24
C VAL A 108 8.97 -10.32 2.36
N ALA A 109 9.19 -10.87 3.55
CA ALA A 109 8.73 -12.20 3.89
C ALA A 109 7.22 -12.31 3.63
N ARG A 110 6.80 -13.50 3.21
CA ARG A 110 5.40 -13.83 2.93
C ARG A 110 4.58 -13.95 4.23
N ASP A 111 4.41 -12.81 4.88
CA ASP A 111 3.88 -12.60 6.23
C ASP A 111 3.09 -11.29 6.27
N ILE A 112 1.89 -11.33 6.87
CA ILE A 112 0.99 -10.19 6.94
C ILE A 112 1.57 -9.04 7.78
N ASP A 113 2.32 -9.36 8.83
CA ASP A 113 2.92 -8.34 9.69
C ASP A 113 4.01 -7.56 8.92
N ALA A 114 4.75 -8.24 8.04
CA ALA A 114 5.74 -7.61 7.17
C ALA A 114 5.09 -6.65 6.16
N VAL A 115 3.96 -7.04 5.56
CA VAL A 115 3.18 -6.16 4.68
C VAL A 115 2.64 -4.95 5.44
N ALA A 116 2.10 -5.16 6.65
CA ALA A 116 1.57 -4.08 7.47
C ALA A 116 2.64 -3.04 7.86
N VAL A 117 3.88 -3.49 8.12
CA VAL A 117 5.01 -2.58 8.38
C VAL A 117 5.31 -1.68 7.17
N GLU A 118 5.25 -2.22 5.95
CA GLU A 118 5.52 -1.44 4.73
C GLU A 118 4.37 -0.47 4.40
N ILE A 119 3.12 -0.83 4.67
CA ILE A 119 1.99 0.11 4.63
C ILE A 119 2.23 1.29 5.59
N GLN A 120 2.59 1.01 6.84
CA GLN A 120 2.84 2.07 7.82
C GLN A 120 4.06 2.93 7.44
N ARG A 121 5.07 2.35 6.78
CA ARG A 121 6.22 3.10 6.25
C ARG A 121 5.78 4.07 5.16
N LEU A 122 4.97 3.61 4.21
CA LEU A 122 4.38 4.44 3.16
C LEU A 122 3.54 5.57 3.75
N GLU A 123 2.63 5.25 4.68
CA GLU A 123 1.77 6.25 5.34
C GLU A 123 2.62 7.32 6.04
N ARG A 124 3.69 6.94 6.74
CA ARG A 124 4.61 7.91 7.36
C ARG A 124 5.32 8.78 6.33
N GLN A 125 5.76 8.22 5.21
CA GLN A 125 6.42 8.98 4.14
C GLN A 125 5.48 9.99 3.50
N LEU A 126 4.27 9.59 3.13
CA LEU A 126 3.29 10.47 2.51
C LEU A 126 2.77 11.55 3.46
N ASN A 127 2.50 11.20 4.72
CA ASN A 127 2.09 12.18 5.74
C ASN A 127 3.21 13.17 6.10
N GLY A 128 4.47 12.84 5.81
CA GLY A 128 5.62 13.71 6.04
C GLY A 128 5.95 14.65 4.88
N LEU A 129 5.24 14.56 3.74
CA LEU A 129 5.48 15.44 2.60
C LEU A 129 4.93 16.84 2.88
N ASP A 130 5.81 17.76 3.25
CA ASP A 130 5.50 19.18 3.42
C ASP A 130 6.11 20.00 2.28
N LEU A 131 5.34 20.28 1.24
CA LEU A 131 5.80 21.07 0.08
C LEU A 131 6.15 22.53 0.42
N ALA A 132 5.89 22.99 1.64
CA ALA A 132 6.28 24.31 2.12
C ALA A 132 7.54 24.28 3.00
N ASP A 133 8.13 23.10 3.26
CA ASP A 133 9.36 22.98 4.05
C ASP A 133 10.52 23.71 3.33
N PRO A 134 11.12 24.75 3.94
CA PRO A 134 12.23 25.49 3.33
C PRO A 134 13.53 24.67 3.22
N ALA A 135 13.61 23.49 3.82
CA ALA A 135 14.77 22.61 3.76
C ALA A 135 14.72 21.58 2.62
N LEU A 136 13.63 21.52 1.85
CA LEU A 136 13.49 20.67 0.66
C LEU A 136 14.46 21.06 -0.47
#